data_AF-A0AAV6RKY1-F1
#
_entry.id   AF-A0AAV6RKY1-F1
#
_cell.length_a   1.000
_cell.length_b   1.000
_cell.length_c   1.000
_cell.angle_alpha   90.00
_cell.angle_beta   90.00
_cell.angle_gamma   90.00
#
_symmetry.space_group_name_H-M   'P 1'
#
loop_
_entity.id
_entity.type
_entity.pdbx_description
1 polymer ?
#
loop_
_entity_poly.entity_id
_entity_poly.type
_entity_poly.pdbx_seq_one_letter_code
_entity_poly.pdbx_strand_id
1 'polypeptide(L)' 'MLATVRKQLINHPALIPLFIFIGGGVAMSMGYLARLALKNPDVSWDRKNNPEPWNKLGPNDQYKVCLSAK' A
#
# COMPACT_ATOMS: atom_id res chain seq x y z
N MET A 1 -11.37 -20.08 12.46
CA MET A 1 -11.11 -19.47 11.14
C MET A 1 -9.64 -19.60 10.72
N LEU A 2 -8.66 -19.05 11.44
CA LEU A 2 -7.25 -19.17 11.03
C LEU A 2 -6.68 -20.59 11.15
N ALA A 3 -7.06 -21.34 12.19
CA ALA A 3 -6.63 -22.73 12.37
C ALA A 3 -7.13 -23.67 11.26
N THR A 4 -8.34 -23.43 10.74
CA THR A 4 -8.92 -24.22 9.64
C THR A 4 -8.19 -23.91 8.32
N VAL A 5 -7.86 -22.65 8.05
CA VAL A 5 -7.06 -22.24 6.88
C VAL A 5 -5.66 -22.85 6.92
N ARG A 6 -4.98 -22.83 8.08
CA ARG A 6 -3.67 -23.46 8.24
C ARG A 6 -3.72 -24.96 7.96
N LYS A 7 -4.75 -25.64 8.47
CA LYS A 7 -4.95 -27.08 8.23
C LYS A 7 -5.20 -27.37 6.74
N GLN A 8 -5.93 -26.51 6.02
CA GLN A 8 -6.15 -26.65 4.58
C GLN A 8 -4.85 -26.45 3.77
N LEU A 9 -4.00 -25.49 4.16
CA LEU A 9 -2.75 -25.20 3.46
C LEU A 9 -1.73 -26.35 3.53
N ILE A 10 -1.70 -27.08 4.66
CA ILE A 10 -0.81 -28.24 4.85
C ILE A 10 -1.33 -29.47 4.11
N ASN A 11 -2.64 -29.72 4.13
CA ASN A 11 -3.23 -30.90 3.49
C ASN A 11 -3.32 -30.77 1.96
N HIS A 12 -3.32 -29.55 1.43
CA HIS A 12 -3.47 -29.28 0.00
C HIS A 12 -2.41 -28.26 -0.48
N PRO A 13 -1.21 -28.72 -0.88
CA PRO A 13 -0.11 -27.84 -1.26
C PRO A 13 -0.40 -27.00 -2.52
N ALA A 14 -1.37 -27.41 -3.35
CA ALA A 14 -1.82 -26.67 -4.52
C ALA A 14 -2.44 -25.29 -4.16
N LEU A 15 -2.89 -25.07 -2.92
CA LEU A 15 -3.44 -23.78 -2.49
C LEU A 15 -2.38 -22.74 -2.15
N ILE A 16 -1.13 -23.15 -1.89
CA ILE A 16 -0.02 -22.26 -1.55
C ILE A 16 0.19 -21.15 -2.61
N PRO A 17 0.37 -21.46 -3.91
CA PRO A 17 0.57 -20.42 -4.92
C PRO A 17 -0.63 -19.46 -5.04
N LEU A 18 -1.86 -19.96 -4.87
CA LEU A 18 -3.07 -19.15 -4.90
C LEU A 18 -3.06 -18.10 -3.78
N PHE A 19 -2.75 -18.51 -2.55
CA PHE A 19 -2.65 -17.58 -1.41
C PHE A 19 -1.52 -16.57 -1.54
N ILE A 20 -0.41 -16.93 -2.22
CA ILE A 20 0.68 -15.99 -2.50
C ILE A 20 0.22 -14.90 -3.45
N PHE A 21 -0.49 -15.22 -4.54
CA PHE A 21 -0.99 -14.19 -5.45
C PHE A 21 -2.06 -13.31 -4.82
N ILE A 22 -2.98 -13.89 -4.06
CA ILE A 22 -4.02 -13.13 -3.34
C ILE A 22 -3.37 -12.23 -2.28
N GLY A 23 -2.50 -12.80 -1.43
CA GLY A 23 -1.79 -12.07 -0.39
C GLY A 23 -0.91 -10.97 -0.97
N GLY A 24 -0.19 -11.28 -2.06
CA GLY A 24 0.60 -10.31 -2.81
C GLY A 24 -0.24 -9.17 -3.37
N GLY A 25 -1.39 -9.47 -3.98
CA GLY A 25 -2.32 -8.46 -4.51
C GLY A 25 -2.87 -7.54 -3.42
N VAL A 26 -3.28 -8.11 -2.28
CA VAL A 26 -3.77 -7.34 -1.13
C VAL A 26 -2.66 -6.48 -0.53
N ALA A 27 -1.46 -7.05 -0.33
CA ALA A 27 -0.32 -6.31 0.20
C ALA A 27 0.10 -5.15 -0.73
N MET A 28 0.16 -5.38 -2.04
CA MET A 28 0.46 -4.32 -3.02
C MET A 28 -0.61 -3.23 -3.04
N SER A 29 -1.89 -3.61 -3.01
CA SER A 29 -3.00 -2.65 -3.01
C SER A 29 -2.99 -1.79 -1.74
N MET A 30 -2.83 -2.41 -0.57
CA MET A 30 -2.71 -1.69 0.70
C MET A 30 -1.45 -0.82 0.73
N GLY A 31 -0.32 -1.31 0.22
CA GLY A 31 0.92 -0.55 0.13
C GLY A 31 0.77 0.71 -0.74
N TYR A 32 0.09 0.60 -1.88
CA TYR A 32 -0.20 1.74 -2.73
C TYR A 32 -1.10 2.77 -2.04
N LEU A 33 -2.17 2.31 -1.39
CA LEU A 33 -3.06 3.18 -0.62
C LEU A 33 -2.33 3.86 0.54
N ALA A 34 -1.50 3.14 1.29
CA ALA A 34 -0.70 3.70 2.38
C ALA A 34 0.27 4.77 1.86
N ARG A 35 0.95 4.50 0.74
CA ARG A 35 1.82 5.49 0.10
C ARG A 35 1.03 6.73 -0.35
N LEU A 36 -0.16 6.55 -0.94
CA LEU A 36 -1.00 7.68 -1.36
C LEU A 36 -1.43 8.49 -0.13
N ALA A 37 -1.89 7.81 0.90
CA ALA A 37 -2.37 8.46 2.10
C ALA A 37 -1.27 9.27 2.81
N LEU A 38 -0.03 8.77 2.85
CA LEU A 38 1.07 9.42 3.57
C LEU A 38 1.80 10.49 2.76
N LYS A 39 1.87 10.36 1.43
CA LYS A 39 2.69 11.23 0.56
C LYS A 39 1.88 12.18 -0.32
N ASN A 40 0.56 12.06 -0.36
CA ASN A 40 -0.26 12.94 -1.19
C ASN A 40 -0.53 14.28 -0.45
N PRO A 41 -0.22 15.44 -1.05
CA PRO A 41 -0.44 16.73 -0.39
C PRO A 41 -1.90 17.12 -0.18
N ASP A 42 -2.84 16.40 -0.79
CA ASP A 42 -4.28 16.58 -0.57
C ASP A 42 -4.76 15.91 0.74
N VAL A 43 -3.93 15.05 1.35
CA VAL A 43 -4.26 14.30 2.56
C VAL A 43 -3.47 14.87 3.72
N SER A 44 -4.17 15.47 4.69
CA SER A 44 -3.57 16.06 5.88
C SER A 44 -3.82 15.19 7.12
N TRP A 45 -2.76 14.55 7.61
CA TRP A 45 -2.78 13.80 8.89
C TRP A 45 -2.44 14.68 10.09
N ASP A 46 -1.61 15.69 9.88
CA ASP A 46 -1.19 16.63 10.92
C ASP A 46 -2.01 17.92 10.85
N ARG A 47 -3.11 17.93 11.60
CA ARG A 47 -4.04 19.06 11.63
C ARG A 47 -3.53 20.27 12.42
N LYS A 48 -2.46 20.14 13.22
CA LYS A 48 -2.00 21.19 14.15
C LYS A 48 -0.72 21.89 13.68
N ASN A 49 0.27 21.13 13.24
CA ASN A 49 1.60 21.69 12.92
C ASN A 49 1.78 21.94 11.41
N ASN A 50 1.01 21.26 10.56
CA ASN A 50 1.06 21.44 9.12
C ASN A 50 -0.30 21.11 8.47
N PRO A 51 -1.35 21.89 8.79
CA PRO A 51 -2.70 21.65 8.28
C PRO A 51 -2.76 21.68 6.75
N GLU A 52 -1.82 22.39 6.12
CA GLU A 52 -1.64 22.57 4.68
C GLU A 52 -0.41 21.80 4.19
N PRO A 53 -0.55 20.53 3.75
CA PRO A 53 0.60 19.68 3.45
C PRO A 53 1.49 20.24 2.34
N TRP A 54 0.91 21.00 1.40
CA TRP A 54 1.60 21.62 0.27
C TRP A 54 2.64 22.66 0.66
N ASN A 55 2.55 23.29 1.83
CA ASN A 55 3.55 24.29 2.26
C ASN A 55 4.94 23.70 2.48
N LYS A 56 5.06 22.36 2.56
CA LYS A 56 6.35 21.66 2.71
C LYS A 56 6.91 21.12 1.39
N LEU A 57 6.16 21.20 0.28
CA LEU A 57 6.66 20.74 -1.02
C LEU A 57 7.49 21.84 -1.68
N GLY A 58 8.71 21.50 -2.08
CA GLY A 58 9.55 22.36 -2.89
C GLY A 58 9.13 22.34 -4.37
N PRO A 59 9.59 23.31 -5.18
CA PRO A 59 9.27 23.39 -6.62
C PRO A 59 9.66 22.16 -7.44
N ASN A 60 10.63 21.37 -6.95
CA ASN A 60 11.14 20.17 -7.63
C ASN A 60 10.57 18.85 -7.08
N ASP A 61 9.67 18.89 -6.08
CA ASP A 61 9.14 17.67 -5.47
C ASP A 61 8.04 17.04 -6.33
N GLN A 62 8.38 15.92 -6.97
CA GLN A 62 7.43 15.10 -7.72
C GLN A 62 6.82 14.03 -6.80
N TYR A 63 5.62 14.30 -6.27
CA TYR A 63 4.90 13.33 -5.44
C TYR A 63 4.13 12.28 -6.26
N LYS A 64 3.83 12.58 -7.54
CA LYS A 64 3.13 11.67 -8.45
C LYS A 64 4.05 10.53 -8.86
N VAL A 65 3.53 9.30 -8.84
CA VAL A 65 4.26 8.17 -9.44
C VAL A 65 3.92 8.21 -10.92
N CYS A 66 4.80 8.85 -11.68
CA CYS A 66 4.92 8.58 -13.10
C CYS A 66 5.85 7.39 -13.25
N LEU A 67 5.30 6.26 -13.69
CA LEU A 67 6.12 5.17 -14.22
C LEU A 67 6.75 5.71 -15.50
N SER A 68 7.96 6.28 -15.39
CA SER A 68 8.76 6.58 -16.55
C SER A 68 9.21 5.25 -17.13
N ALA A 69 8.51 4.78 -18.16
CA ALA A 69 8.98 3.69 -18.99
C ALA A 69 10.27 4.17 -19.65
N LYS A 70 11.40 3.66 -19.17
CA LYS A 70 12.71 3.91 -19.77
C LYS A 70 12.79 3.22 -21.12
#